data_AF-A0A819RYK7-F1
#
_entry.id   AF-A0A819RYK7-F1
#
_cell.length_a   1.000
_cell.length_b   1.000
_cell.length_c   1.000
_cell.angle_alpha   90.00
_cell.angle_beta   90.00
_cell.angle_gamma   90.00
#
_symmetry.space_group_name_H-M   'P 1'
#
loop_
_entity.id
_entity.type
_entity.pdbx_description
1 polymer ?
#
loop_
_entity_poly.entity_id
_entity_poly.type
_entity_poly.pdbx_seq_one_letter_code
_entity_poly.pdbx_strand_id
1 'polypeptide(L)'
;MSSFNQIQTACGALGYFDGKTYLKDDDCEDALRILLRCLRYENERKDARLQMLESKIIENDLIPILIHLNSKHDAKIIHHALKLLVNLTKPPLVCFDGKLPKDVTLTNVYLKIESHLQKTKTNLANEKLFDFLVDKVQPVLDINWLDRSDEDDFILHAVFTLVRNILSIKSERQISEESDINAHDLVLWSIHKSNMENLILFCGNKAQGDERIMNILEIVVLMLREQSAQVLAYTGEQQAKKQREKNNDRSTFGGATYIMCNAKGIGENQLICHRPLQSLNAMEFDREKRRFRRPKNRAPVKNDLDDSQYHHSALGIRLFLREFCLAFLDNCYNILMPRARVLAFFSDFYLYTQLFPKIVRPDLLSTFFSINVNKDSDSDLYRKFYFQQELKSIITDHRKSL
;
A
#
# COMPACT_ATOMS: atom_id res chain seq x y z
N MET A 1 -7.04 38.20 19.46
CA MET A 1 -7.16 36.80 19.94
C MET A 1 -5.88 36.06 19.58
N SER A 2 -5.30 35.28 20.48
CA SER A 2 -4.19 34.37 20.14
C SER A 2 -4.62 33.45 19.00
N SER A 3 -3.73 33.11 18.06
CA SER A 3 -3.98 32.14 17.00
C SER A 3 -4.50 30.80 17.55
N PHE A 4 -4.07 30.45 18.77
CA PHE A 4 -4.52 29.26 19.49
C PHE A 4 -6.04 29.24 19.74
N ASN A 5 -6.60 30.34 20.24
CA ASN A 5 -8.05 30.42 20.53
C ASN A 5 -8.86 30.37 19.24
N GLN A 6 -8.33 30.94 18.15
CA GLN A 6 -9.01 30.95 16.87
C GLN A 6 -9.16 29.54 16.28
N ILE A 7 -8.12 28.70 16.37
CA ILE A 7 -8.17 27.31 15.88
C ILE A 7 -9.16 26.49 16.70
N GLN A 8 -9.14 26.62 18.03
CA GLN A 8 -10.04 25.87 18.89
C GLN A 8 -11.51 26.26 18.66
N THR A 9 -11.81 27.56 18.53
CA THR A 9 -13.16 28.03 18.18
C THR A 9 -13.58 27.51 16.81
N ALA A 10 -12.70 27.57 15.80
CA ALA A 10 -13.03 27.08 14.47
C ALA A 10 -13.25 25.57 14.44
N CYS A 11 -12.43 24.75 15.13
CA CYS A 11 -12.67 23.32 15.25
C CYS A 11 -14.02 23.02 15.92
N GLY A 12 -14.41 23.80 16.94
CA GLY A 12 -15.70 23.64 17.62
C GLY A 12 -16.93 24.09 16.80
N ALA A 13 -16.73 24.79 15.69
CA ALA A 13 -17.79 25.30 14.80
C ALA A 13 -17.92 24.49 13.50
N LEU A 14 -17.33 23.29 13.43
CA LEU A 14 -17.45 22.41 12.26
C LEU A 14 -18.74 21.59 12.30
N GLY A 15 -19.07 21.04 13.47
CA GLY A 15 -20.17 20.10 13.66
C GLY A 15 -19.73 18.88 14.44
N TYR A 16 -20.46 17.77 14.27
CA TYR A 16 -20.13 16.50 14.91
C TYR A 16 -20.67 15.29 14.13
N PHE A 17 -20.06 14.13 14.38
CA PHE A 17 -20.53 12.85 13.86
C PHE A 17 -21.40 12.14 14.92
N ASP A 18 -22.66 11.85 14.60
CA ASP A 18 -23.60 11.19 15.53
C ASP A 18 -23.49 9.65 15.54
N GLY A 19 -22.54 9.10 14.77
CA GLY A 19 -22.36 7.66 14.56
C GLY A 19 -22.98 7.14 13.26
N LYS A 20 -23.82 7.93 12.57
CA LYS A 20 -24.47 7.58 11.30
C LYS A 20 -24.22 8.61 10.21
N THR A 21 -24.33 9.89 10.54
CA THR A 21 -24.20 11.03 9.62
C THR A 21 -23.45 12.17 10.29
N TYR A 22 -22.74 12.96 9.49
CA TYR A 22 -22.11 14.17 9.99
C TYR A 22 -23.11 15.33 9.97
N LEU A 23 -23.32 15.94 11.13
CA LEU A 23 -24.17 17.11 11.30
C LEU A 23 -23.26 18.34 11.38
N LYS A 24 -23.25 19.12 10.29
CA LYS A 24 -22.48 20.37 10.21
C LYS A 24 -23.16 21.51 10.96
N ASP A 25 -22.37 22.41 11.51
CA ASP A 25 -22.85 23.69 12.04
C ASP A 25 -23.05 24.72 10.92
N ASP A 26 -23.78 25.79 11.23
CA ASP A 26 -24.09 26.88 10.29
C ASP A 26 -22.82 27.56 9.74
N ASP A 27 -21.80 27.71 10.59
CA ASP A 27 -20.53 28.39 10.28
C ASP A 27 -19.43 27.42 9.77
N CYS A 28 -19.77 26.18 9.42
CA CYS A 28 -18.80 25.13 9.06
C CYS A 28 -17.88 25.53 7.87
N GLU A 29 -18.42 26.18 6.84
CA GLU A 29 -17.61 26.65 5.70
C GLU A 29 -16.58 27.70 6.13
N ASP A 30 -17.00 28.67 6.95
CA ASP A 30 -16.13 29.74 7.43
C ASP A 30 -15.07 29.22 8.41
N ALA A 31 -15.44 28.27 9.28
CA ALA A 31 -14.52 27.55 10.13
C ALA A 31 -13.42 26.87 9.31
N LEU A 32 -13.76 26.08 8.28
CA LEU A 32 -12.77 25.43 7.40
C LEU A 32 -11.86 26.44 6.69
N ARG A 33 -12.40 27.58 6.24
CA ARG A 33 -11.61 28.66 5.64
C ARG A 33 -10.63 29.29 6.63
N ILE A 34 -11.04 29.50 7.87
CA ILE A 34 -10.17 30.01 8.94
C ILE A 34 -9.02 29.02 9.19
N LEU A 35 -9.34 27.73 9.32
CA LEU A 35 -8.34 26.67 9.52
C LEU A 35 -7.33 26.63 8.36
N LEU A 36 -7.78 26.67 7.11
CA LEU A 36 -6.91 26.77 5.94
C LEU A 36 -6.03 28.03 5.95
N ARG A 37 -6.57 29.17 6.39
CA ARG A 37 -5.81 30.41 6.53
C ARG A 37 -4.72 30.28 7.59
N CYS A 38 -5.00 29.64 8.72
CA CYS A 38 -4.00 29.35 9.75
C CYS A 38 -2.85 28.50 9.20
N LEU A 39 -3.15 27.48 8.37
CA LEU A 39 -2.12 26.65 7.71
C LEU A 39 -1.37 27.36 6.58
N ARG A 40 -1.90 28.45 6.03
CA ARG A 40 -1.21 29.23 4.99
C ARG A 40 -0.13 30.13 5.58
N TYR A 41 -0.34 30.63 6.79
CA TYR A 41 0.53 31.57 7.48
C TYR A 41 1.09 30.96 8.77
N GLU A 42 1.46 29.68 8.73
CA GLU A 42 2.06 29.01 9.89
C GLU A 42 3.41 29.61 10.25
N ASN A 43 3.69 29.63 11.55
CA ASN A 43 5.02 29.98 12.06
C ASN A 43 6.03 28.86 11.82
N GLU A 44 7.31 29.12 12.10
CA GLU A 44 8.39 28.13 11.95
C GLU A 44 8.17 26.88 12.81
N ARG A 45 7.51 27.03 13.96
CA ARG A 45 7.18 25.93 14.88
C ARG A 45 6.02 25.06 14.40
N LYS A 46 5.24 25.49 13.41
CA LYS A 46 4.05 24.76 12.90
C LYS A 46 3.01 24.52 14.00
N ASP A 47 2.83 25.49 14.90
CA ASP A 47 1.93 25.37 16.05
C ASP A 47 0.47 25.14 15.61
N ALA A 48 0.04 25.79 14.53
CA ALA A 48 -1.33 25.65 14.01
C ALA A 48 -1.62 24.22 13.57
N ARG A 49 -0.75 23.62 12.75
CA ARG A 49 -0.84 22.22 12.35
C ARG A 49 -0.77 21.27 13.53
N LEU A 50 0.15 21.50 14.47
CA LEU A 50 0.26 20.64 15.64
C LEU A 50 -1.05 20.65 16.45
N GLN A 51 -1.62 21.83 16.71
CA GLN A 51 -2.88 21.97 17.43
C GLN A 51 -4.05 21.27 16.73
N MET A 52 -4.14 21.39 15.39
CA MET A 52 -5.17 20.70 14.59
C MET A 52 -5.02 19.18 14.63
N LEU A 53 -3.79 18.67 14.59
CA LEU A 53 -3.53 17.24 14.70
C LEU A 53 -3.81 16.71 16.12
N GLU A 54 -3.48 17.50 17.15
CA GLU A 54 -3.80 17.19 18.55
C GLU A 54 -5.32 17.14 18.79
N SER A 55 -6.10 17.97 18.09
CA SER A 55 -7.57 17.95 18.17
C SER A 55 -8.22 16.80 17.40
N LYS A 56 -7.43 15.95 16.71
CA LYS A 56 -7.93 14.81 15.92
C LYS A 56 -8.96 15.19 14.86
N ILE A 57 -8.86 16.41 14.33
CA ILE A 57 -9.81 16.96 13.35
C ILE A 57 -9.96 16.07 12.10
N ILE A 58 -8.90 15.37 11.69
CA ILE A 58 -8.92 14.48 10.52
C ILE A 58 -9.97 13.37 10.72
N GLU A 59 -10.02 12.80 11.91
CA GLU A 59 -10.74 11.56 12.22
C GLU A 59 -12.17 11.88 12.65
N ASN A 60 -12.32 12.95 13.43
CA ASN A 60 -13.60 13.36 14.01
C ASN A 60 -14.45 14.16 13.03
N ASP A 61 -13.82 14.93 12.13
CA ASP A 61 -14.52 15.90 11.28
C ASP A 61 -14.23 15.70 9.79
N LEU A 62 -12.97 15.79 9.35
CA LEU A 62 -12.67 15.85 7.91
C LEU A 62 -13.08 14.58 7.16
N ILE A 63 -12.74 13.39 7.69
CA ILE A 63 -13.14 12.12 7.07
C ILE A 63 -14.68 12.00 7.05
N PRO A 64 -15.40 12.21 8.18
CA PRO A 64 -16.87 12.22 8.17
C PRO A 64 -17.50 13.26 7.22
N ILE A 65 -16.97 14.49 7.16
CA ILE A 65 -17.45 15.54 6.24
C ILE A 65 -17.38 15.05 4.80
N LEU A 66 -16.24 14.49 4.39
CA LEU A 66 -16.05 14.00 3.02
C LEU A 66 -16.96 12.81 2.69
N ILE A 67 -17.17 11.89 3.64
CA ILE A 67 -17.99 10.69 3.40
C ILE A 67 -19.49 10.99 3.44
N HIS A 68 -19.95 11.85 4.35
CA HIS A 68 -21.39 11.98 4.66
C HIS A 68 -22.05 13.21 4.03
N LEU A 69 -21.31 14.28 3.73
CA LEU A 69 -21.89 15.42 3.03
C LEU A 69 -21.88 15.16 1.52
N ASN A 70 -23.05 15.23 0.90
CA ASN A 70 -23.22 14.94 -0.53
C ASN A 70 -24.13 15.92 -1.27
N SER A 71 -24.66 16.94 -0.59
CA SER A 71 -25.57 17.89 -1.22
C SER A 71 -24.81 18.91 -2.08
N LYS A 72 -25.49 19.48 -3.10
CA LYS A 72 -24.91 20.56 -3.91
C LYS A 72 -24.55 21.80 -3.07
N HIS A 73 -25.27 22.04 -1.98
CA HIS A 73 -25.00 23.14 -1.06
C HIS A 73 -23.74 22.91 -0.21
N ASP A 74 -23.27 21.66 -0.09
CA ASP A 74 -22.06 21.30 0.65
C ASP A 74 -20.81 21.29 -0.21
N ALA A 75 -20.91 21.54 -1.52
CA ALA A 75 -19.78 21.43 -2.45
C ALA A 75 -18.56 22.26 -1.99
N LYS A 76 -18.79 23.47 -1.47
CA LYS A 76 -17.73 24.32 -0.92
C LYS A 76 -17.14 23.75 0.36
N ILE A 77 -17.95 23.23 1.26
CA ILE A 77 -17.48 22.60 2.51
C ILE A 77 -16.59 21.41 2.18
N ILE A 78 -17.04 20.54 1.28
CA ILE A 78 -16.30 19.37 0.80
C ILE A 78 -14.96 19.80 0.15
N HIS A 79 -14.98 20.85 -0.68
CA HIS A 79 -13.77 21.39 -1.30
C HIS A 79 -12.75 21.87 -0.26
N HIS A 80 -13.18 22.66 0.73
CA HIS A 80 -12.30 23.15 1.78
C HIS A 80 -11.81 22.02 2.71
N ALA A 81 -12.67 21.05 3.04
CA ALA A 81 -12.31 19.88 3.84
C ALA A 81 -11.25 19.01 3.14
N LEU A 82 -11.41 18.74 1.83
CA LEU A 82 -10.42 18.00 1.04
C LEU A 82 -9.09 18.75 1.02
N LYS A 83 -9.11 20.07 0.79
CA LYS A 83 -7.90 20.91 0.80
C LYS A 83 -7.21 20.91 2.16
N LEU A 84 -7.97 20.96 3.24
CA LEU A 84 -7.45 20.92 4.61
C LEU A 84 -6.83 19.55 4.92
N LEU A 85 -7.49 18.48 4.50
CA LEU A 85 -6.99 17.11 4.67
C LEU A 85 -5.69 16.87 3.89
N VAL A 86 -5.61 17.33 2.63
CA VAL A 86 -4.38 17.31 1.82
C VAL A 86 -3.27 18.08 2.52
N ASN A 87 -3.59 19.22 3.13
CA ASN A 87 -2.59 20.06 3.80
C ASN A 87 -2.07 19.39 5.07
N LEU A 88 -2.97 18.91 5.94
CA LEU A 88 -2.59 18.28 7.21
C LEU A 88 -1.83 16.97 7.01
N THR A 89 -2.11 16.20 5.95
CA THR A 89 -1.41 14.93 5.67
C THR A 89 -0.04 15.10 5.00
N LYS A 90 0.41 16.32 4.72
CA LYS A 90 1.74 16.56 4.13
C LYS A 90 2.85 15.90 4.96
N PRO A 91 3.85 15.27 4.32
CA PRO A 91 5.01 14.72 5.03
C PRO A 91 5.66 15.81 5.90
N PRO A 92 6.03 15.52 7.17
CA PRO A 92 6.64 16.52 8.04
C PRO A 92 7.86 17.18 7.41
N LEU A 93 8.69 16.40 6.69
CA LEU A 93 9.86 16.93 5.98
C LEU A 93 9.50 18.06 5.00
N VAL A 94 8.37 17.97 4.30
CA VAL A 94 7.88 19.02 3.38
C VAL A 94 7.42 20.25 4.17
N CYS A 95 6.81 20.05 5.35
CA CYS A 95 6.40 21.16 6.22
C CYS A 95 7.60 21.97 6.76
N PHE A 96 8.79 21.37 6.84
CA PHE A 96 10.05 21.98 7.27
C PHE A 96 11.02 22.20 6.09
N ASP A 97 10.51 22.62 4.94
CA ASP A 97 11.29 23.04 3.75
C ASP A 97 12.27 21.98 3.22
N GLY A 98 11.90 20.71 3.34
CA GLY A 98 12.70 19.58 2.88
C GLY A 98 13.89 19.23 3.77
N LYS A 99 14.03 19.86 4.94
CA LYS A 99 15.19 19.71 5.82
C LYS A 99 14.76 19.23 7.20
N LEU A 100 15.56 18.33 7.78
CA LEU A 100 15.40 17.96 9.19
C LEU A 100 15.78 19.16 10.06
N PRO A 101 14.93 19.54 11.04
CA PRO A 101 15.29 20.60 11.98
C PRO A 101 16.57 20.24 12.75
N LYS A 102 17.41 21.26 12.99
CA LYS A 102 18.63 21.11 13.78
C LYS A 102 18.45 21.50 15.24
N ASP A 103 17.49 22.39 15.51
CA ASP A 103 17.15 22.80 16.86
C ASP A 103 16.35 21.71 17.58
N VAL A 104 16.64 21.50 18.86
CA VAL A 104 15.98 20.50 19.71
C VAL A 104 14.49 20.79 19.81
N THR A 105 14.08 22.05 19.94
CA THR A 105 12.66 22.39 20.09
C THR A 105 11.87 22.09 18.82
N LEU A 106 12.40 22.48 17.66
CA LEU A 106 11.80 22.17 16.36
C LEU A 106 11.83 20.66 16.04
N THR A 107 12.88 19.95 16.46
CA THR A 107 12.96 18.49 16.33
C THR A 107 11.85 17.82 17.12
N ASN A 108 11.57 18.27 18.34
CA ASN A 108 10.46 17.74 19.13
C ASN A 108 9.10 17.98 18.44
N VAL A 109 8.89 19.16 17.85
CA VAL A 109 7.65 19.43 17.10
C VAL A 109 7.55 18.54 15.85
N TYR A 110 8.64 18.39 15.09
CA TYR A 110 8.71 17.48 13.94
C TYR A 110 8.28 16.06 14.32
N LEU A 111 8.86 15.51 15.39
CA LEU A 111 8.56 14.16 15.86
C LEU A 111 7.13 14.02 16.37
N LYS A 112 6.58 15.06 17.02
CA LYS A 112 5.17 15.08 17.41
C LYS A 112 4.25 15.02 16.20
N ILE A 113 4.48 15.85 15.18
CA ILE A 113 3.69 15.84 13.94
C ILE A 113 3.79 14.47 13.27
N GLU A 114 4.99 13.89 13.17
CA GLU A 114 5.18 12.54 12.61
C GLU A 114 4.38 11.48 13.40
N SER A 115 4.44 11.53 14.74
CA SER A 115 3.69 10.61 15.61
C SER A 115 2.17 10.76 15.45
N HIS A 116 1.65 11.99 15.35
CA HIS A 116 0.21 12.20 15.10
C HIS A 116 -0.21 11.61 13.75
N LEU A 117 0.55 11.87 12.68
CA LEU A 117 0.25 11.32 11.36
C LEU A 117 0.29 9.78 11.35
N GLN A 118 1.28 9.18 12.02
CA GLN A 118 1.38 7.72 12.16
C GLN A 118 0.12 7.12 12.81
N LYS A 119 -0.38 7.73 13.88
CA LYS A 119 -1.60 7.31 14.57
C LYS A 119 -2.85 7.48 13.72
N THR A 120 -2.92 8.54 12.94
CA THR A 120 -4.06 8.82 12.05
C THR A 120 -4.08 7.94 10.80
N LYS A 121 -2.97 7.29 10.42
CA LYS A 121 -2.87 6.48 9.20
C LYS A 121 -3.91 5.37 9.12
N THR A 122 -4.22 4.72 10.24
CA THR A 122 -5.25 3.66 10.29
C THR A 122 -6.65 4.22 10.03
N ASN A 123 -6.95 5.42 10.53
CA ASN A 123 -8.22 6.11 10.25
C ASN A 123 -8.31 6.57 8.79
N LEU A 124 -7.19 6.94 8.19
CA LEU A 124 -7.09 7.28 6.76
C LEU A 124 -7.19 6.04 5.84
N ALA A 125 -6.90 4.85 6.36
CA ALA A 125 -7.10 3.57 5.68
C ALA A 125 -8.57 3.15 5.70
N ASN A 126 -9.44 4.00 5.15
CA ASN A 126 -10.89 3.85 5.21
C ASN A 126 -11.48 3.65 3.80
N GLU A 127 -12.14 2.51 3.59
CA GLU A 127 -12.74 2.13 2.30
C GLU A 127 -13.69 3.21 1.77
N LYS A 128 -14.59 3.74 2.62
CA LYS A 128 -15.55 4.77 2.22
C LYS A 128 -14.89 6.10 1.83
N LEU A 129 -13.76 6.44 2.46
CA LEU A 129 -12.98 7.60 2.06
C LEU A 129 -12.44 7.39 0.65
N PHE A 130 -11.87 6.21 0.36
CA PHE A 130 -11.35 5.88 -0.95
C PHE A 130 -12.44 5.78 -2.03
N ASP A 131 -13.63 5.27 -1.70
CA ASP A 131 -14.81 5.32 -2.57
C ASP A 131 -15.18 6.77 -2.93
N PHE A 132 -15.27 7.65 -1.93
CA PHE A 132 -15.52 9.07 -2.14
C PHE A 132 -14.46 9.70 -3.07
N LEU A 133 -13.18 9.38 -2.88
CA LEU A 133 -12.11 9.92 -3.72
C LEU A 133 -12.23 9.45 -5.18
N VAL A 134 -12.59 8.19 -5.40
CA VAL A 134 -12.85 7.64 -6.74
C VAL A 134 -14.05 8.33 -7.38
N ASP A 135 -15.15 8.51 -6.65
CA ASP A 135 -16.36 9.21 -7.10
C ASP A 135 -16.08 10.66 -7.52
N LYS A 136 -15.09 11.32 -6.90
CA LYS A 136 -14.67 12.67 -7.29
C LYS A 136 -13.78 12.70 -8.53
N VAL A 137 -12.89 11.72 -8.70
CA VAL A 137 -11.91 11.72 -9.79
C VAL A 137 -12.50 11.16 -11.08
N GLN A 138 -13.33 10.13 -11.00
CA GLN A 138 -13.79 9.41 -12.18
C GLN A 138 -14.54 10.30 -13.20
N PRO A 139 -15.52 11.13 -12.82
CA PRO A 139 -16.18 12.05 -13.75
C PRO A 139 -15.21 13.04 -14.39
N VAL A 140 -14.18 13.47 -13.67
CA VAL A 140 -13.19 14.42 -14.18
C VAL A 140 -12.28 13.79 -15.24
N LEU A 141 -11.97 12.49 -15.09
CA LEU A 141 -11.16 11.76 -16.07
C LEU A 141 -11.90 11.52 -17.39
N ASP A 142 -13.24 11.49 -17.37
CA ASP A 142 -14.08 11.39 -18.56
C ASP A 142 -14.10 12.71 -19.37
N ILE A 143 -13.78 13.84 -18.73
CA ILE A 143 -13.65 15.14 -19.41
C ILE A 143 -12.33 15.17 -20.18
N ASN A 144 -12.39 15.64 -21.43
CA ASN A 144 -11.21 15.89 -22.25
C ASN A 144 -10.32 16.94 -21.56
N TRP A 145 -9.02 16.71 -21.53
CA TRP A 145 -8.05 17.56 -20.83
C TRP A 145 -8.08 19.04 -21.27
N LEU A 146 -8.48 19.32 -22.52
CA LEU A 146 -8.64 20.69 -23.04
C LEU A 146 -9.88 21.42 -22.49
N ASP A 147 -10.89 20.65 -22.08
CA ASP A 147 -12.20 21.15 -21.66
C ASP A 147 -12.36 21.15 -20.12
N ARG A 148 -11.31 20.74 -19.39
CA ARG A 148 -11.30 20.72 -17.93
C ARG A 148 -11.22 22.14 -17.38
N SER A 149 -12.01 22.39 -16.33
CA SER A 149 -11.91 23.62 -15.54
C SER A 149 -10.76 23.57 -14.55
N ASP A 150 -10.41 24.73 -13.98
CA ASP A 150 -9.43 24.80 -12.87
C ASP A 150 -9.88 23.97 -11.65
N GLU A 151 -11.19 23.84 -11.42
CA GLU A 151 -11.75 23.02 -10.34
C GLU A 151 -11.54 21.53 -10.61
N ASP A 152 -11.70 21.09 -11.86
CA ASP A 152 -11.45 19.72 -12.30
C ASP A 152 -9.99 19.33 -12.10
N ASP A 153 -9.07 20.16 -12.59
CA ASP A 153 -7.63 19.95 -12.43
C ASP A 153 -7.21 19.99 -10.96
N PHE A 154 -7.83 20.87 -10.15
CA PHE A 154 -7.64 20.88 -8.71
C PHE A 154 -8.07 19.56 -8.06
N ILE A 155 -9.24 19.00 -8.42
CA ILE A 155 -9.73 17.73 -7.84
C ILE A 155 -8.74 16.61 -8.14
N LEU A 156 -8.29 16.48 -9.40
CA LEU A 156 -7.28 15.48 -9.77
C LEU A 156 -6.00 15.64 -8.94
N HIS A 157 -5.46 16.86 -8.88
CA HIS A 157 -4.24 17.13 -8.14
C HIS A 157 -4.40 16.85 -6.64
N ALA A 158 -5.50 17.31 -6.03
CA ALA A 158 -5.77 17.16 -4.60
C ALA A 158 -5.92 15.69 -4.22
N VAL A 159 -6.69 14.91 -4.97
CA VAL A 159 -6.93 13.49 -4.66
C VAL A 159 -5.66 12.67 -4.78
N PHE A 160 -4.92 12.78 -5.90
CA PHE A 160 -3.66 12.03 -6.03
C PHE A 160 -2.61 12.48 -5.02
N THR A 161 -2.55 13.77 -4.68
CA THR A 161 -1.66 14.25 -3.61
C THR A 161 -2.07 13.69 -2.25
N LEU A 162 -3.36 13.59 -1.95
CA LEU A 162 -3.85 12.97 -0.72
C LEU A 162 -3.46 11.50 -0.65
N VAL A 163 -3.72 10.72 -1.71
CA VAL A 163 -3.35 9.29 -1.77
C VAL A 163 -1.85 9.12 -1.57
N ARG A 164 -1.03 9.94 -2.25
CA ARG A 164 0.42 9.97 -2.08
C ARG A 164 0.82 10.29 -0.64
N ASN A 165 0.23 11.32 -0.04
CA ASN A 165 0.48 11.69 1.35
C ASN A 165 0.16 10.54 2.31
N ILE A 166 -1.02 9.91 2.19
CA ILE A 166 -1.44 8.79 3.05
C ILE A 166 -0.44 7.62 2.96
N LEU A 167 -0.03 7.24 1.75
CA LEU A 167 0.95 6.15 1.55
C LEU A 167 2.35 6.51 2.07
N SER A 168 2.71 7.80 2.06
CA SER A 168 4.00 8.30 2.54
C SER A 168 4.16 8.22 4.06
N ILE A 169 3.05 8.32 4.80
CA ILE A 169 3.05 8.20 6.26
C ILE A 169 3.63 6.82 6.62
N LYS A 170 4.67 6.82 7.45
CA LYS A 170 5.29 5.58 7.92
C LYS A 170 4.31 4.84 8.83
N SER A 171 4.30 3.52 8.80
CA SER A 171 3.53 2.74 9.77
C SER A 171 4.25 2.78 11.12
N GLU A 172 3.51 2.83 12.23
CA GLU A 172 4.10 2.58 13.56
C GLU A 172 4.74 1.19 13.57
N ARG A 173 5.91 1.04 14.20
CA ARG A 173 6.56 -0.27 14.32
C ARG A 173 5.63 -1.18 15.12
N GLN A 174 5.18 -2.28 14.51
CA GLN A 174 4.42 -3.29 15.23
C GLN A 174 5.27 -3.82 16.39
N ILE A 175 4.77 -3.66 17.62
CA ILE A 175 5.39 -4.21 18.84
C ILE A 175 4.98 -5.68 19.02
N SER A 176 3.87 -6.10 18.41
CA SER A 176 3.34 -7.47 18.51
C SER A 176 3.67 -8.29 17.26
N GLU A 177 4.22 -9.49 17.47
CA GLU A 177 4.57 -10.48 16.44
C GLU A 177 3.34 -11.23 15.86
N GLU A 178 2.11 -10.88 16.28
CA GLU A 178 0.90 -11.69 16.01
C GLU A 178 0.05 -11.26 14.82
N SER A 179 0.18 -10.02 14.29
CA SER A 179 -0.66 -9.52 13.19
C SER A 179 0.15 -9.28 11.92
N ASP A 180 -0.10 -10.11 10.89
CA ASP A 180 0.48 -9.97 9.55
C ASP A 180 -0.01 -8.72 8.80
N ILE A 181 -0.99 -7.99 9.33
CA ILE A 181 -1.59 -6.80 8.70
C ILE A 181 -1.15 -5.54 9.44
N ASN A 182 -0.58 -4.59 8.70
CA ASN A 182 -0.17 -3.29 9.21
C ASN A 182 -1.02 -2.14 8.62
N ALA A 183 -0.79 -0.90 9.09
CA ALA A 183 -1.54 0.26 8.60
C ALA A 183 -1.33 0.56 7.10
N HIS A 184 -0.17 0.21 6.53
CA HIS A 184 0.08 0.37 5.10
C HIS A 184 -0.73 -0.65 4.28
N ASP A 185 -0.77 -1.90 4.72
CA ASP A 185 -1.59 -2.96 4.14
C ASP A 185 -3.09 -2.60 4.10
N LEU A 186 -3.61 -1.95 5.15
CA LEU A 186 -4.98 -1.46 5.18
C LEU A 186 -5.24 -0.35 4.14
N VAL A 187 -4.26 0.53 3.89
CA VAL A 187 -4.35 1.55 2.83
C VAL A 187 -4.36 0.88 1.47
N LEU A 188 -3.45 -0.08 1.22
CA LEU A 188 -3.41 -0.85 -0.03
C LEU A 188 -4.73 -1.59 -0.29
N TRP A 189 -5.30 -2.15 0.76
CA TRP A 189 -6.62 -2.78 0.70
C TRP A 189 -7.73 -1.80 0.33
N SER A 190 -7.72 -0.59 0.92
CA SER A 190 -8.69 0.45 0.63
C SER A 190 -8.58 0.94 -0.83
N ILE A 191 -7.35 1.09 -1.33
CA ILE A 191 -7.07 1.40 -2.76
C ILE A 191 -7.71 0.35 -3.66
N HIS A 192 -7.42 -0.93 -3.39
CA HIS A 192 -7.93 -2.04 -4.19
C HIS A 192 -9.46 -2.14 -4.15
N LYS A 193 -10.06 -1.91 -2.97
CA LYS A 193 -11.51 -2.02 -2.80
C LYS A 193 -12.29 -0.97 -3.57
N SER A 194 -11.79 0.27 -3.58
CA SER A 194 -12.44 1.35 -4.32
C SER A 194 -12.12 1.35 -5.82
N ASN A 195 -11.26 0.45 -6.30
CA ASN A 195 -10.70 0.46 -7.66
C ASN A 195 -9.85 1.71 -7.99
N MET A 196 -9.28 2.38 -6.98
CA MET A 196 -8.40 3.54 -7.16
C MET A 196 -7.17 3.18 -8.02
N GLU A 197 -6.72 1.92 -7.99
CA GLU A 197 -5.60 1.44 -8.80
C GLU A 197 -5.86 1.58 -10.31
N ASN A 198 -7.10 1.45 -10.77
CA ASN A 198 -7.44 1.61 -12.18
C ASN A 198 -7.33 3.07 -12.61
N LEU A 199 -7.69 4.01 -11.73
CA LEU A 199 -7.53 5.44 -11.98
C LEU A 199 -6.05 5.82 -12.02
N ILE A 200 -5.23 5.27 -11.12
CA ILE A 200 -3.77 5.45 -11.11
C ILE A 200 -3.17 4.94 -12.43
N LEU A 201 -3.55 3.75 -12.89
CA LEU A 201 -3.10 3.18 -14.17
C LEU A 201 -3.58 4.01 -15.37
N PHE A 202 -4.84 4.45 -15.36
CA PHE A 202 -5.41 5.27 -16.42
C PHE A 202 -4.64 6.59 -16.56
N CYS A 203 -4.41 7.29 -15.45
CA CYS A 203 -3.61 8.50 -15.42
C CYS A 203 -2.18 8.23 -15.88
N GLY A 204 -1.56 7.15 -15.41
CA GLY A 204 -0.20 6.74 -15.83
C GLY A 204 -0.07 6.54 -17.34
N ASN A 205 -1.06 5.93 -17.98
CA ASN A 205 -1.09 5.73 -19.42
C ASN A 205 -1.30 7.07 -20.18
N LYS A 206 -2.18 7.95 -19.67
CA LYS A 206 -2.56 9.21 -20.32
C LYS A 206 -1.65 10.40 -20.03
N ALA A 207 -0.66 10.29 -19.14
CA ALA A 207 0.15 11.41 -18.65
C ALA A 207 1.16 11.97 -19.67
N GLN A 208 0.72 12.42 -20.84
CA GLN A 208 1.58 13.09 -21.82
C GLN A 208 1.89 14.53 -21.39
N GLY A 209 3.13 14.77 -20.93
CA GLY A 209 3.64 16.13 -20.66
C GLY A 209 3.22 16.74 -19.33
N ASP A 210 2.75 15.92 -18.39
CA ASP A 210 2.01 16.36 -17.22
C ASP A 210 2.85 16.33 -15.93
N GLU A 211 2.80 17.38 -15.12
CA GLU A 211 3.43 17.40 -13.78
C GLU A 211 2.87 16.29 -12.86
N ARG A 212 1.66 15.79 -13.15
CA ARG A 212 1.02 14.67 -12.45
C ARG A 212 1.77 13.35 -12.61
N ILE A 213 2.66 13.20 -13.61
CA ILE A 213 3.51 12.00 -13.80
C ILE A 213 4.27 11.65 -12.51
N MET A 214 4.85 12.67 -11.86
CA MET A 214 5.68 12.46 -10.67
C MET A 214 4.83 11.99 -9.49
N ASN A 215 3.65 12.57 -9.31
CA ASN A 215 2.72 12.12 -8.27
C ASN A 215 2.29 10.66 -8.49
N ILE A 216 1.96 10.25 -9.72
CA ILE A 216 1.57 8.86 -10.02
C ILE A 216 2.73 7.90 -9.72
N LEU A 217 3.95 8.24 -10.14
CA LEU A 217 5.10 7.37 -9.87
C LEU A 217 5.45 7.32 -8.38
N GLU A 218 5.35 8.43 -7.65
CA GLU A 218 5.50 8.44 -6.20
C GLU A 218 4.47 7.53 -5.52
N ILE A 219 3.21 7.57 -5.95
CA ILE A 219 2.16 6.67 -5.45
C ILE A 219 2.56 5.22 -5.69
N VAL A 220 2.95 4.84 -6.91
CA VAL A 220 3.36 3.48 -7.26
C VAL A 220 4.54 3.01 -6.40
N VAL A 221 5.56 3.85 -6.25
CA VAL A 221 6.72 3.55 -5.41
C VAL A 221 6.31 3.37 -3.95
N LEU A 222 5.44 4.23 -3.45
CA LEU A 222 4.96 4.16 -2.08
C LEU A 222 4.06 2.95 -1.84
N MET A 223 3.25 2.51 -2.82
CA MET A 223 2.47 1.26 -2.73
C MET A 223 3.37 0.02 -2.60
N LEU A 224 4.56 0.05 -3.20
CA LEU A 224 5.50 -1.06 -3.22
C LEU A 224 6.60 -0.96 -2.15
N ARG A 225 6.58 0.09 -1.31
CA ARG A 225 7.72 0.45 -0.43
C ARG A 225 8.09 -0.61 0.59
N GLU A 226 7.12 -1.41 1.05
CA GLU A 226 7.32 -2.44 2.07
C GLU A 226 7.49 -3.85 1.46
N GLN A 227 7.49 -3.96 0.12
CA GLN A 227 7.50 -5.24 -0.60
C GLN A 227 8.89 -5.65 -1.09
N SER A 228 9.17 -6.96 -0.99
CA SER A 228 10.27 -7.58 -1.73
C SER A 228 9.80 -7.97 -3.13
N ALA A 229 10.46 -7.44 -4.15
CA ALA A 229 10.08 -7.65 -5.54
C ALA A 229 10.20 -9.13 -5.98
N GLN A 230 11.17 -9.86 -5.41
CA GLN A 230 11.31 -11.31 -5.64
C GLN A 230 10.12 -12.07 -5.07
N VAL A 231 9.73 -11.78 -3.82
CA VAL A 231 8.58 -12.42 -3.18
C VAL A 231 7.31 -12.11 -3.96
N LEU A 232 7.14 -10.87 -4.41
CA LEU A 232 5.96 -10.43 -5.16
C LEU A 232 5.84 -11.14 -6.53
N ALA A 233 6.94 -11.26 -7.29
CA ALA A 233 6.95 -11.89 -8.62
C ALA A 233 6.48 -13.35 -8.58
N TYR A 234 6.98 -14.11 -7.60
CA TYR A 234 6.67 -15.54 -7.43
C TYR A 234 5.41 -15.80 -6.57
N THR A 235 4.72 -14.75 -6.13
CA THR A 235 3.48 -14.91 -5.35
C THR A 235 2.41 -15.60 -6.22
N GLY A 236 1.82 -16.68 -5.68
CA GLY A 236 0.87 -17.56 -6.40
C GLY A 236 1.53 -18.78 -7.06
N GLU A 237 2.75 -18.67 -7.59
CA GLU A 237 3.46 -19.83 -8.19
C GLU A 237 4.00 -20.81 -7.14
N GLN A 238 4.45 -20.30 -6.00
CA GLN A 238 4.89 -21.15 -4.88
C GLN A 238 3.74 -22.00 -4.33
N GLN A 239 2.51 -21.49 -4.35
CA GLN A 239 1.31 -22.27 -4.00
C GLN A 239 0.98 -23.30 -5.08
N ALA A 240 1.04 -22.93 -6.36
CA ALA A 240 0.85 -23.88 -7.45
C ALA A 240 1.87 -25.05 -7.39
N LYS A 241 3.14 -24.76 -7.08
CA LYS A 241 4.18 -25.78 -6.86
C LYS A 241 3.90 -26.64 -5.62
N LYS A 242 3.63 -26.03 -4.46
CA LYS A 242 3.29 -26.77 -3.23
C LYS A 242 2.02 -27.62 -3.38
N GLN A 243 1.04 -27.17 -4.16
CA GLN A 243 -0.18 -27.90 -4.45
C GLN A 243 0.06 -29.06 -5.42
N ARG A 244 0.89 -28.86 -6.45
CA ARG A 244 1.35 -29.94 -7.35
C ARG A 244 2.11 -31.02 -6.57
N GLU A 245 2.98 -30.62 -5.65
CA GLU A 245 3.70 -31.55 -4.76
C GLU A 245 2.74 -32.31 -3.83
N LYS A 246 1.79 -31.61 -3.18
CA LYS A 246 0.77 -32.26 -2.34
C LYS A 246 -0.17 -33.18 -3.13
N ASN A 247 -0.49 -32.84 -4.38
CA ASN A 247 -1.33 -33.66 -5.24
C ASN A 247 -0.58 -34.90 -5.74
N ASN A 248 0.72 -34.78 -6.02
CA ASN A 248 1.58 -35.95 -6.29
C ASN A 248 1.62 -36.88 -5.07
N ASP A 249 1.68 -36.33 -3.86
CA ASP A 249 1.70 -37.10 -2.60
C ASP A 249 0.34 -37.76 -2.28
N ARG A 250 -0.76 -37.26 -2.83
CA ARG A 250 -2.13 -37.80 -2.63
C ARG A 250 -2.59 -38.75 -3.73
N SER A 251 -1.81 -38.91 -4.79
CA SER A 251 -2.13 -39.89 -5.84
C SER A 251 -1.97 -41.31 -5.26
N THR A 252 -3.00 -42.15 -5.42
CA THR A 252 -3.00 -43.57 -5.00
C THR A 252 -1.88 -44.39 -5.65
N PHE A 253 -1.25 -43.85 -6.71
CA PHE A 253 -0.07 -44.40 -7.39
C PHE A 253 1.27 -43.86 -6.84
N GLY A 254 1.27 -42.67 -6.22
CA GLY A 254 2.46 -42.02 -5.64
C GLY A 254 2.91 -42.59 -4.29
N GLY A 255 2.17 -43.55 -3.74
CA GLY A 255 2.57 -44.39 -2.59
C GLY A 255 2.99 -45.81 -2.97
N ALA A 256 3.11 -46.11 -4.28
CA ALA A 256 3.59 -47.40 -4.73
C ALA A 256 5.03 -47.63 -4.26
N THR A 257 5.30 -48.87 -3.84
CA THR A 257 6.60 -49.28 -3.32
C THR A 257 7.41 -49.86 -4.47
N TYR A 258 8.51 -49.20 -4.82
CA TYR A 258 9.42 -49.59 -5.89
C TYR A 258 10.68 -50.22 -5.31
N ILE A 259 11.22 -51.21 -6.03
CA ILE A 259 12.52 -51.81 -5.71
C ILE A 259 13.55 -51.21 -6.66
N MET A 260 14.57 -50.55 -6.10
CA MET A 260 15.66 -49.99 -6.89
C MET A 260 16.68 -51.10 -7.20
N CYS A 261 16.76 -51.49 -8.47
CA CYS A 261 17.76 -52.44 -8.94
C CYS A 261 19.17 -51.83 -8.80
N ASN A 262 20.14 -52.63 -8.37
CA ASN A 262 21.54 -52.23 -8.16
C ASN A 262 21.80 -51.21 -7.04
N ALA A 263 20.83 -50.98 -6.15
CA ALA A 263 21.03 -50.24 -4.90
C ALA A 263 20.74 -51.14 -3.70
N LYS A 264 21.68 -51.22 -2.76
CA LYS A 264 21.50 -51.94 -1.49
C LYS A 264 20.94 -50.99 -0.44
N GLY A 265 19.95 -51.45 0.30
CA GLY A 265 19.43 -50.76 1.49
C GLY A 265 20.33 -50.99 2.70
N ILE A 266 19.75 -50.89 3.90
CA ILE A 266 20.46 -51.23 5.15
C ILE A 266 20.60 -52.76 5.21
N GLY A 267 21.82 -53.27 5.05
CA GLY A 267 22.14 -54.70 5.01
C GLY A 267 22.25 -55.27 3.59
N GLU A 268 21.82 -56.52 3.37
CA GLU A 268 21.88 -57.19 2.06
C GLU A 268 20.62 -57.01 1.20
N ASN A 269 19.58 -56.39 1.75
CA ASN A 269 18.30 -56.22 1.06
C ASN A 269 18.38 -55.11 -0.01
N GLN A 270 17.59 -55.26 -1.07
CA GLN A 270 17.46 -54.24 -2.11
C GLN A 270 16.76 -52.98 -1.56
N LEU A 271 17.13 -51.81 -2.07
CA LEU A 271 16.59 -50.55 -1.60
C LEU A 271 15.12 -50.38 -2.03
N ILE A 272 14.27 -50.08 -1.05
CA ILE A 272 12.85 -49.82 -1.25
C ILE A 272 12.61 -48.31 -1.33
N CYS A 273 11.85 -47.85 -2.32
CA CYS A 273 11.49 -46.44 -2.51
C CYS A 273 9.98 -46.26 -2.61
N HIS A 274 9.43 -45.27 -1.91
CA HIS A 274 7.98 -45.01 -1.89
C HIS A 274 7.52 -43.94 -2.89
N ARG A 275 8.43 -43.38 -3.70
CA ARG A 275 8.12 -42.38 -4.74
C ARG A 275 9.01 -42.60 -5.97
N PRO A 276 8.51 -42.35 -7.18
CA PRO A 276 9.34 -42.36 -8.39
C PRO A 276 10.37 -41.22 -8.30
N LEU A 277 11.66 -41.57 -8.36
CA LEU A 277 12.75 -40.61 -8.36
C LEU A 277 12.98 -40.12 -9.81
N GLN A 278 12.92 -38.81 -10.03
CA GLN A 278 13.22 -38.21 -11.34
C GLN A 278 14.72 -38.28 -11.70
N SER A 279 15.60 -38.39 -10.71
CA SER A 279 17.04 -38.58 -10.89
C SER A 279 17.67 -39.27 -9.69
N LEU A 280 18.77 -40.03 -9.90
CA LEU A 280 19.51 -40.71 -8.83
C LEU A 280 20.11 -39.74 -7.80
N ASN A 281 20.45 -38.52 -8.23
CA ASN A 281 20.98 -37.47 -7.36
C ASN A 281 19.91 -36.84 -6.43
N ALA A 282 18.63 -37.13 -6.65
CA ALA A 282 17.53 -36.67 -5.80
C ALA A 282 17.22 -37.65 -4.64
N MET A 283 18.03 -38.69 -4.44
CA MET A 283 17.93 -39.61 -3.30
C MET A 283 18.34 -38.92 -2.00
N GLU A 284 17.37 -38.64 -1.14
CA GLU A 284 17.60 -38.02 0.16
C GLU A 284 16.96 -38.87 1.26
N PHE A 285 17.79 -39.60 2.00
CA PHE A 285 17.36 -40.53 3.06
C PHE A 285 17.00 -39.85 4.39
N ASP A 286 17.21 -38.55 4.49
CA ASP A 286 17.01 -37.77 5.71
C ASP A 286 15.64 -37.09 5.79
N ARG A 287 14.78 -37.24 4.75
CA ARG A 287 13.49 -36.56 4.68
C ARG A 287 12.51 -36.97 5.78
N GLU A 288 12.52 -38.25 6.14
CA GLU A 288 11.65 -38.80 7.20
C GLU A 288 12.28 -38.74 8.59
N LYS A 289 13.56 -38.35 8.68
CA LYS A 289 14.23 -38.21 9.98
C LYS A 289 13.63 -37.03 10.73
N ARG A 290 13.11 -37.28 11.93
CA ARG A 290 12.62 -36.24 12.85
C ARG A 290 13.76 -35.26 13.14
N ARG A 291 13.66 -34.05 12.59
CA ARG A 291 14.69 -33.02 12.81
C ARG A 291 14.70 -32.59 14.26
N PHE A 292 15.85 -32.70 14.91
CA PHE A 292 16.03 -32.18 16.26
C PHE A 292 15.93 -30.65 16.26
N ARG A 293 15.18 -30.10 17.23
CA ARG A 293 15.06 -28.66 17.42
C ARG A 293 16.44 -28.09 17.71
N ARG A 294 16.99 -27.31 16.77
CA ARG A 294 18.25 -26.60 16.99
C ARG A 294 18.01 -25.43 17.96
N PRO A 295 18.82 -25.26 19.00
CA PRO A 295 18.76 -24.05 19.84
C PRO A 295 18.93 -22.81 18.97
N LYS A 296 18.21 -21.71 19.27
CA LYS A 296 18.26 -20.46 18.49
C LYS A 296 19.70 -19.97 18.25
N ASN A 297 20.59 -20.19 19.21
CA ASN A 297 22.00 -19.77 19.17
C ASN A 297 22.89 -20.59 18.22
N ARG A 298 22.39 -21.69 17.64
CA ARG A 298 23.11 -22.56 16.68
C ARG A 298 22.41 -22.65 15.31
N ALA A 299 21.36 -21.86 15.10
CA ALA A 299 20.81 -21.68 13.76
C ALA A 299 21.84 -20.93 12.90
N PRO A 300 21.97 -21.23 11.59
CA PRO A 300 22.75 -20.38 10.71
C PRO A 300 22.24 -18.94 10.87
N VAL A 301 23.17 -17.99 10.99
CA VAL A 301 22.83 -16.56 10.93
C VAL A 301 22.09 -16.39 9.61
N LYS A 302 20.77 -16.21 9.68
CA LYS A 302 20.04 -15.71 8.53
C LYS A 302 20.67 -14.35 8.23
N ASN A 303 20.90 -14.04 6.96
CA ASN A 303 21.30 -12.69 6.55
C ASN A 303 20.08 -11.77 6.75
N ASP A 304 19.70 -11.56 8.01
CA ASP A 304 18.53 -10.80 8.42
C ASP A 304 18.71 -9.32 8.07
N LEU A 305 19.90 -8.88 7.66
CA LEU A 305 20.14 -7.50 7.24
C LEU A 305 19.41 -7.11 5.94
N ASP A 306 19.07 -8.06 5.07
CA ASP A 306 18.31 -7.81 3.83
C ASP A 306 16.81 -8.15 3.96
N ASP A 307 16.45 -9.18 4.75
CA ASP A 307 15.05 -9.62 4.92
C ASP A 307 14.31 -8.90 6.06
N SER A 308 14.99 -8.33 7.06
CA SER A 308 14.32 -7.62 8.18
C SER A 308 13.74 -6.25 7.82
N GLN A 309 13.98 -5.76 6.60
CA GLN A 309 13.41 -4.50 6.12
C GLN A 309 12.06 -4.66 5.42
N TYR A 310 11.67 -5.88 5.05
CA TYR A 310 10.48 -6.12 4.23
C TYR A 310 9.33 -6.69 5.07
N HIS A 311 8.19 -6.03 5.00
CA HIS A 311 6.96 -6.53 5.63
C HIS A 311 6.42 -7.69 4.79
N HIS A 312 6.08 -8.81 5.43
CA HIS A 312 5.43 -9.92 4.76
C HIS A 312 3.91 -9.72 4.74
N SER A 313 3.44 -8.86 3.84
CA SER A 313 2.00 -8.61 3.69
C SER A 313 1.18 -9.88 3.46
N ALA A 314 -0.08 -9.84 3.90
CA ALA A 314 -1.05 -10.88 3.64
C ALA A 314 -1.10 -11.28 2.15
N LEU A 315 -1.37 -12.56 1.86
CA LEU A 315 -1.32 -13.10 0.49
C LEU A 315 -2.20 -12.31 -0.49
N GLY A 316 -3.41 -11.93 -0.07
CA GLY A 316 -4.33 -11.16 -0.92
C GLY A 316 -3.74 -9.83 -1.39
N ILE A 317 -3.02 -9.13 -0.51
CA ILE A 317 -2.36 -7.85 -0.83
C ILE A 317 -1.21 -8.10 -1.81
N ARG A 318 -0.42 -9.16 -1.61
CA ARG A 318 0.66 -9.52 -2.55
C ARG A 318 0.14 -9.93 -3.92
N LEU A 319 -1.00 -10.62 -4.01
CA LEU A 319 -1.64 -10.93 -5.28
C LEU A 319 -2.13 -9.66 -5.99
N PHE A 320 -2.83 -8.78 -5.27
CA PHE A 320 -3.25 -7.47 -5.76
C PHE A 320 -2.07 -6.65 -6.32
N LEU A 321 -1.02 -6.47 -5.52
CA LEU A 321 0.16 -5.71 -5.93
C LEU A 321 0.88 -6.36 -7.13
N ARG A 322 0.89 -7.70 -7.23
CA ARG A 322 1.43 -8.41 -8.39
C ARG A 322 0.63 -8.10 -9.66
N GLU A 323 -0.69 -8.18 -9.60
CA GLU A 323 -1.58 -7.87 -10.72
C GLU A 323 -1.48 -6.40 -11.14
N PHE A 324 -1.42 -5.49 -10.17
CA PHE A 324 -1.17 -4.07 -10.42
C PHE A 324 0.16 -3.84 -11.13
N CYS A 325 1.25 -4.45 -10.66
CA CYS A 325 2.58 -4.35 -11.28
C CYS A 325 2.58 -4.83 -12.74
N LEU A 326 1.91 -5.94 -13.02
CA LEU A 326 1.74 -6.46 -14.38
C LEU A 326 1.04 -5.43 -15.28
N ALA A 327 -0.10 -4.90 -14.83
CA ALA A 327 -0.85 -3.90 -15.58
C ALA A 327 -0.05 -2.60 -15.78
N PHE A 328 0.73 -2.18 -14.78
CA PHE A 328 1.59 -1.00 -14.87
C PHE A 328 2.72 -1.19 -15.89
N LEU A 329 3.37 -2.36 -15.89
CA LEU A 329 4.42 -2.70 -16.85
C LEU A 329 3.90 -2.71 -18.29
N ASP A 330 2.73 -3.30 -18.50
CA ASP A 330 2.14 -3.42 -19.84
C ASP A 330 1.67 -2.06 -20.39
N ASN A 331 1.12 -1.18 -19.55
CA ASN A 331 0.38 0.00 -20.01
C ASN A 331 1.03 1.35 -19.72
N CYS A 332 1.84 1.47 -18.67
CA CYS A 332 2.29 2.77 -18.15
C CYS A 332 3.81 2.94 -18.20
N TYR A 333 4.55 1.85 -18.01
CA TYR A 333 6.00 1.88 -17.81
C TYR A 333 6.76 2.59 -18.93
N ASN A 334 6.53 2.20 -20.18
CA ASN A 334 7.24 2.79 -21.32
C ASN A 334 6.91 4.27 -21.54
N ILE A 335 5.75 4.73 -21.04
CA ILE A 335 5.29 6.11 -21.15
C ILE A 335 5.90 6.99 -20.05
N LEU A 336 5.88 6.50 -18.81
CA LEU A 336 6.28 7.25 -17.63
C LEU A 336 7.79 7.28 -17.43
N MET A 337 8.48 6.16 -17.66
CA MET A 337 9.88 5.97 -17.26
C MET A 337 10.88 6.85 -18.01
N PRO A 338 10.78 7.04 -19.35
CA PRO A 338 11.66 7.97 -20.07
C PRO A 338 11.52 9.40 -19.55
N ARG A 339 10.29 9.82 -19.23
CA ARG A 339 10.00 11.17 -18.71
C ARG A 339 10.49 11.35 -17.29
N ALA A 340 10.28 10.35 -16.44
CA ALA A 340 10.80 10.34 -15.09
C ALA A 340 12.33 10.48 -15.06
N ARG A 341 13.05 9.85 -16.00
CA ARG A 341 14.51 9.99 -16.11
C ARG A 341 14.95 11.42 -16.45
N VAL A 342 14.21 12.10 -17.33
CA VAL A 342 14.47 13.51 -17.67
C VAL A 342 14.23 14.40 -16.44
N LEU A 343 13.11 14.21 -15.74
CA LEU A 343 12.77 15.00 -14.55
C LEU A 343 13.70 14.72 -13.36
N ALA A 344 14.10 13.47 -13.16
CA ALA A 344 15.03 13.07 -12.10
C ALA A 344 16.43 13.67 -12.27
N PHE A 345 16.80 14.12 -13.47
CA PHE A 345 18.07 14.82 -13.71
C PHE A 345 18.09 16.24 -13.09
N PHE A 346 16.92 16.81 -12.78
CA PHE A 346 16.78 18.17 -12.24
C PHE A 346 16.50 18.22 -10.73
N SER A 347 16.16 17.10 -10.10
CA SER A 347 15.83 17.04 -8.67
C SER A 347 16.58 15.88 -8.00
N ASP A 348 17.34 16.15 -6.94
CA ASP A 348 18.09 15.19 -6.12
C ASP A 348 17.19 14.09 -5.50
N PHE A 349 16.72 13.16 -6.31
CA PHE A 349 15.84 12.07 -5.88
C PHE A 349 16.69 10.83 -5.57
N TYR A 350 17.50 10.93 -4.50
CA TYR A 350 18.38 9.87 -4.00
C TYR A 350 17.63 8.56 -3.66
N LEU A 351 16.31 8.62 -3.45
CA LEU A 351 15.44 7.47 -3.18
C LEU A 351 15.05 6.72 -4.48
N TYR A 352 15.05 7.39 -5.63
CA TYR A 352 14.60 6.84 -6.92
C TYR A 352 15.62 5.86 -7.47
N THR A 353 16.91 6.19 -7.41
CA THR A 353 18.00 5.32 -7.90
C THR A 353 18.18 4.06 -7.05
N GLN A 354 17.69 4.03 -5.81
CA GLN A 354 17.73 2.85 -4.93
C GLN A 354 16.49 1.95 -5.05
N LEU A 355 15.30 2.51 -5.35
CA LEU A 355 14.05 1.76 -5.51
C LEU A 355 13.77 1.34 -6.96
N PHE A 356 14.16 2.13 -7.97
CA PHE A 356 13.98 1.78 -9.39
C PHE A 356 14.60 0.43 -9.76
N PRO A 357 15.87 0.11 -9.40
CA PRO A 357 16.45 -1.19 -9.71
C PRO A 357 15.79 -2.32 -8.94
N LYS A 358 15.02 -2.04 -7.86
CA LYS A 358 14.28 -3.05 -7.09
C LYS A 358 12.89 -3.31 -7.67
N ILE A 359 12.18 -2.29 -8.17
CA ILE A 359 10.89 -2.42 -8.91
C ILE A 359 11.14 -2.95 -10.33
N VAL A 360 12.27 -2.56 -10.92
CA VAL A 360 12.67 -2.83 -12.29
C VAL A 360 14.05 -3.49 -12.26
N ARG A 361 14.15 -4.69 -11.69
CA ARG A 361 15.29 -5.53 -12.02
C ARG A 361 15.14 -5.95 -13.49
N PRO A 362 16.23 -5.96 -14.29
CA PRO A 362 16.27 -6.71 -15.54
C PRO A 362 15.79 -8.16 -15.34
N ASP A 363 15.98 -8.72 -14.14
CA ASP A 363 15.49 -10.03 -13.71
C ASP A 363 13.96 -10.11 -13.58
N LEU A 364 13.28 -9.03 -13.18
CA LEU A 364 11.81 -9.01 -13.06
C LEU A 364 11.14 -8.82 -14.41
N LEU A 365 11.70 -7.96 -15.26
CA LEU A 365 11.29 -7.87 -16.66
C LEU A 365 11.57 -9.21 -17.36
N SER A 366 12.74 -9.81 -17.22
CA SER A 366 13.03 -11.12 -17.82
C SER A 366 12.15 -12.24 -17.25
N THR A 367 11.83 -12.23 -15.94
CA THR A 367 10.95 -13.23 -15.31
C THR A 367 9.48 -13.04 -15.72
N PHE A 368 8.95 -11.81 -15.75
CA PHE A 368 7.57 -11.54 -16.20
C PHE A 368 7.41 -11.73 -17.72
N PHE A 369 8.41 -11.36 -18.53
CA PHE A 369 8.43 -11.70 -19.96
C PHE A 369 8.56 -13.22 -20.19
N SER A 370 9.28 -13.95 -19.34
CA SER A 370 9.38 -15.43 -19.42
C SER A 370 8.09 -16.13 -19.00
N ILE A 371 7.34 -15.60 -18.03
CA ILE A 371 6.04 -16.13 -17.59
C ILE A 371 4.98 -15.92 -18.69
N ASN A 372 5.05 -14.81 -19.44
CA ASN A 372 4.10 -14.52 -20.53
C ASN A 372 4.25 -15.43 -21.77
N VAL A 373 5.27 -16.29 -21.83
CA VAL A 373 5.42 -17.30 -22.90
C VAL A 373 4.58 -18.56 -22.62
N ASN A 374 4.09 -18.77 -21.39
CA ASN A 374 3.26 -19.93 -21.02
C ASN A 374 1.87 -19.49 -20.53
N LYS A 375 1.08 -18.85 -21.42
CA LYS A 375 -0.35 -18.67 -21.18
C LYS A 375 -1.10 -19.97 -21.54
N ASP A 376 -1.29 -20.84 -20.56
CA ASP A 376 -2.42 -21.79 -20.55
C ASP A 376 -3.59 -21.14 -19.81
N SER A 377 -4.74 -21.10 -20.48
CA SER A 377 -5.96 -20.34 -20.20
C SER A 377 -6.75 -20.73 -18.94
N ASP A 378 -6.33 -21.77 -18.19
CA ASP A 378 -7.08 -22.29 -17.04
C ASP A 378 -6.69 -21.67 -15.68
N SER A 379 -5.62 -20.88 -15.62
CA SER A 379 -5.10 -20.28 -14.38
C SER A 379 -5.99 -19.16 -13.81
N ASP A 380 -6.72 -18.43 -14.65
CA ASP A 380 -7.41 -17.19 -14.22
C ASP A 380 -8.76 -17.43 -13.53
N LEU A 381 -9.46 -18.52 -13.87
CA LEU A 381 -10.68 -18.94 -13.19
C LEU A 381 -10.39 -19.48 -11.78
N TYR A 382 -9.28 -20.19 -11.61
CA TYR A 382 -8.84 -20.69 -10.31
C TYR A 382 -8.45 -19.54 -9.37
N ARG A 383 -7.75 -18.50 -9.85
CA ARG A 383 -7.34 -17.36 -9.02
C ARG A 383 -8.52 -16.54 -8.49
N LYS A 384 -9.54 -16.28 -9.31
CA LYS A 384 -10.76 -15.55 -8.87
C LYS A 384 -11.57 -16.32 -7.81
N PHE A 385 -11.65 -17.64 -7.91
CA PHE A 385 -12.42 -18.47 -6.98
C PHE A 385 -11.81 -18.51 -5.57
N TYR A 386 -10.48 -18.65 -5.46
CA TYR A 386 -9.80 -18.70 -4.16
C TYR A 386 -9.71 -17.33 -3.48
N PHE A 387 -9.54 -16.25 -4.25
CA PHE A 387 -9.56 -14.87 -3.73
C PHE A 387 -10.88 -14.56 -3.01
N GLN A 388 -12.02 -15.04 -3.53
CA GLN A 388 -13.33 -14.84 -2.90
C GLN A 388 -13.55 -15.71 -1.65
N GLN A 389 -12.89 -16.86 -1.51
CA GLN A 389 -13.05 -17.75 -0.34
C GLN A 389 -12.17 -17.34 0.85
N GLU A 390 -10.90 -17.00 0.63
CA GLU A 390 -10.01 -16.53 1.72
C GLU A 390 -10.47 -15.18 2.29
N LEU A 391 -11.00 -14.29 1.44
CA LEU A 391 -11.56 -13.02 1.92
C LEU A 391 -12.80 -13.19 2.79
N LYS A 392 -13.65 -14.19 2.51
CA LYS A 392 -14.82 -14.47 3.35
C LYS A 392 -14.43 -14.95 4.75
N SER A 393 -13.35 -15.72 4.89
CA SER A 393 -12.89 -16.18 6.21
C SER A 393 -12.24 -15.05 7.02
N ILE A 394 -11.42 -14.21 6.38
CA ILE A 394 -10.76 -13.08 7.05
C ILE A 394 -11.79 -12.05 7.56
N ILE A 395 -12.86 -11.80 6.79
CA ILE A 395 -13.95 -10.90 7.19
C ILE A 395 -14.80 -11.48 8.34
N THR A 396 -14.95 -12.81 8.43
CA THR A 396 -15.74 -13.43 9.51
C THR A 396 -15.00 -13.49 10.84
N ASP A 397 -13.67 -13.55 10.83
CA ASP A 397 -12.87 -13.55 12.06
C ASP A 397 -12.73 -12.14 12.66
N HIS A 398 -12.63 -11.09 11.84
CA HIS A 398 -12.55 -9.71 12.34
C HIS A 398 -13.86 -9.16 12.92
N ARG A 399 -15.02 -9.67 12.47
CA ARG A 399 -16.33 -9.32 13.04
C ARG A 399 -16.66 -10.03 14.35
N LYS A 400 -15.85 -11.01 14.78
CA LYS A 400 -16.00 -11.70 16.06
C LYS A 400 -15.09 -11.15 17.16
N SER A 401 -14.15 -10.26 16.80
CA SER A 401 -13.19 -9.64 17.73
C SER A 401 -13.49 -8.16 18.04
N LEU A 402 -14.62 -7.64 17.54
CA LEU A 402 -15.25 -6.36 17.91
C LEU A 402 -16.64 -6.69 18.45
#